data_AF-X1J8N5-F1
#
_entry.id   AF-X1J8N5-F1
#
_cell.length_a   1.000
_cell.length_b   1.000
_cell.length_c   1.000
_cell.angle_alpha   90.00
_cell.angle_beta   90.00
_cell.angle_gamma   90.00
#
_symmetry.space_group_name_H-M   'P 1'
#
loop_
_entity.id
_entity.type
_entity.pdbx_description
1 polymer ?
#
loop_
_entity_poly.entity_id
_entity_poly.type
_entity_poly.pdbx_seq_one_letter_code
_entity_poly.pdbx_strand_id
1 'polypeptide(L)'
;MPEIESAKTYKDRAKAAAAKPAALGEDIDLSTYVSSTEEQPYRADPSEIPAQAKEQMLEAGVILDDISQRSGTFIQMDNAPVHSSSRQEGIEIMAVSQALKKHDWLSDYWWQAVAVDTDKYTANIELSQNDGYFIRALSGYKTTYPVQACLYLATTRLAQNVHNIIIAEENSELHIITGCTTASKEEPGLHMGVSEFYIKRGAKVTFTMI
;
A
#
# COMPACT_ATOMS: atom_id res chain seq x y z
N MET A 1 -7.19 22.00 -11.77
CA MET A 1 -8.68 22.06 -11.72
C MET A 1 -9.35 20.70 -11.92
N PRO A 2 -8.88 19.78 -12.77
CA PRO A 2 -9.47 18.44 -12.91
C PRO A 2 -9.39 17.59 -11.63
N GLU A 3 -8.25 17.62 -10.93
CA GLU A 3 -7.99 16.81 -9.73
C GLU A 3 -8.92 17.13 -8.54
N ILE A 4 -9.32 18.39 -8.41
CA ILE A 4 -10.22 18.82 -7.31
C ILE A 4 -11.64 18.30 -7.57
N GLU A 5 -12.04 18.20 -8.85
CA GLU A 5 -13.36 17.75 -9.25
C GLU A 5 -13.47 16.22 -9.19
N SER A 6 -12.43 15.48 -9.60
CA SER A 6 -12.36 14.02 -9.45
C SER A 6 -12.33 13.60 -7.97
N ALA A 7 -11.50 14.23 -7.14
CA ALA A 7 -11.43 13.95 -5.70
C ALA A 7 -12.76 14.21 -4.99
N LYS A 8 -13.47 15.29 -5.35
CA LYS A 8 -14.80 15.57 -4.81
C LYS A 8 -15.82 14.50 -5.22
N THR A 9 -15.74 14.04 -6.47
CA THR A 9 -16.59 12.99 -7.00
C THR A 9 -16.35 11.63 -6.32
N TYR A 10 -15.11 11.26 -6.05
CA TYR A 10 -14.80 10.01 -5.33
C TYR A 10 -15.32 10.03 -3.90
N LYS A 11 -15.10 11.14 -3.18
CA LYS A 11 -15.62 11.27 -1.80
C LYS A 11 -17.13 11.18 -1.73
N ASP A 12 -17.85 11.75 -2.70
CA ASP A 12 -19.31 11.69 -2.72
C ASP A 12 -19.83 10.27 -3.02
N ARG A 13 -19.18 9.56 -3.95
CA ARG A 13 -19.47 8.14 -4.23
C ARG A 13 -19.15 7.24 -3.02
N ALA A 14 -18.00 7.44 -2.38
CA ALA A 14 -17.59 6.73 -1.18
C ALA A 14 -18.62 6.92 -0.05
N LYS A 15 -19.06 8.16 0.21
CA LYS A 15 -20.09 8.45 1.22
C LYS A 15 -21.40 7.70 0.92
N ALA A 16 -21.81 7.63 -0.34
CA ALA A 16 -23.01 6.90 -0.72
C ALA A 16 -22.90 5.38 -0.47
N ALA A 17 -21.68 4.84 -0.46
CA ALA A 17 -21.40 3.42 -0.21
C ALA A 17 -20.95 3.11 1.22
N ALA A 18 -20.90 4.08 2.14
CA ALA A 18 -20.34 3.92 3.48
C ALA A 18 -21.02 2.82 4.34
N ALA A 19 -22.27 2.48 4.06
CA ALA A 19 -23.01 1.40 4.73
C ALA A 19 -23.27 0.19 3.82
N LYS A 20 -22.66 0.15 2.63
CA LYS A 20 -22.89 -0.91 1.64
C LYS A 20 -22.08 -2.15 2.05
N PRO A 21 -22.71 -3.27 2.44
CA PRO A 21 -21.95 -4.47 2.77
C PRO A 21 -21.25 -5.03 1.53
N ALA A 22 -20.14 -5.74 1.73
CA ALA A 22 -19.53 -6.51 0.65
C ALA A 22 -20.46 -7.66 0.22
N ALA A 23 -20.35 -8.08 -1.04
CA ALA A 23 -21.18 -9.15 -1.58
C ALA A 23 -20.86 -10.53 -0.96
N LEU A 24 -19.64 -10.70 -0.43
CA LEU A 24 -19.12 -11.95 0.13
C LEU A 24 -18.39 -11.67 1.44
N GLY A 25 -18.36 -12.67 2.32
CA GLY A 25 -17.69 -12.59 3.62
C GLY A 25 -18.60 -12.08 4.74
N GLU A 26 -18.03 -12.01 5.95
CA GLU A 26 -18.72 -11.42 7.11
C GLU A 26 -18.86 -9.91 6.94
N ASP A 27 -19.99 -9.37 7.38
CA ASP A 27 -20.23 -7.93 7.39
C ASP A 27 -19.62 -7.30 8.65
N ILE A 28 -18.37 -6.85 8.57
CA ILE A 28 -17.60 -6.39 9.73
C ILE A 28 -18.05 -4.99 10.17
N ASP A 29 -18.35 -4.80 11.45
CA ASP A 29 -18.66 -3.48 12.00
C ASP A 29 -17.39 -2.63 12.16
N LEU A 30 -17.18 -1.71 11.21
CA LEU A 30 -16.01 -0.82 11.18
C LEU A 30 -15.89 0.10 12.40
N SER A 31 -17.01 0.39 13.09
CA SER A 31 -17.00 1.27 14.26
C SER A 31 -16.32 0.66 15.49
N THR A 32 -16.08 -0.66 15.47
CA THR A 32 -15.37 -1.39 16.52
C THR A 32 -13.85 -1.24 16.46
N TYR A 33 -13.33 -0.65 15.37
CA TYR A 33 -11.91 -0.45 15.14
C TYR A 33 -11.52 1.03 15.23
N VAL A 34 -10.33 1.29 15.74
CA VAL A 34 -9.73 2.62 15.81
C VAL A 34 -9.27 3.04 14.41
N SER A 35 -9.68 4.22 13.95
CA SER A 35 -9.38 4.72 12.61
C SER A 35 -8.07 5.53 12.49
N SER A 36 -7.51 5.97 13.62
CA SER A 36 -6.31 6.83 13.65
C SER A 36 -5.48 6.59 14.91
N THR A 37 -4.17 6.55 14.74
CA THR A 37 -3.17 6.47 15.82
C THR A 37 -2.12 7.56 15.64
N GLU A 38 -1.27 7.75 16.65
CA GLU A 38 -0.09 8.61 16.48
C GLU A 38 0.78 8.07 15.36
N GLU A 39 1.14 8.94 14.42
CA GLU A 39 1.98 8.57 13.29
C GLU A 39 3.36 8.14 13.80
N GLN A 40 3.79 6.97 13.34
CA GLN A 40 5.14 6.49 13.59
C GLN A 40 6.14 7.36 12.82
N PRO A 41 7.31 7.69 13.42
CA PRO A 41 8.29 8.52 12.74
C PRO A 41 8.86 7.80 11.52
N TYR A 42 9.11 8.56 10.46
CA TYR A 42 9.84 8.08 9.29
C TYR A 42 11.27 7.72 9.67
N ARG A 43 11.76 6.57 9.18
CA ARG A 43 13.09 6.02 9.41
C ARG A 43 13.80 5.90 8.06
N ALA A 44 14.88 6.66 7.90
CA ALA A 44 15.67 6.61 6.67
C ALA A 44 16.43 5.29 6.53
N ASP A 45 16.88 4.72 7.65
CA ASP A 45 17.52 3.41 7.71
C ASP A 45 16.51 2.37 8.25
N PRO A 46 16.16 1.33 7.48
CA PRO A 46 15.23 0.29 7.94
C PRO A 46 15.80 -0.55 9.11
N SER A 47 17.11 -0.47 9.39
CA SER A 47 17.72 -1.12 10.54
C SER A 47 17.23 -0.55 11.88
N GLU A 48 16.75 0.70 11.90
CA GLU A 48 16.18 1.39 13.08
C GLU A 48 14.78 0.87 13.46
N ILE A 49 14.20 -0.03 12.66
CA ILE A 49 12.93 -0.67 12.99
C ILE A 49 13.12 -1.62 14.19
N PRO A 50 12.21 -1.60 15.19
CA PRO A 50 12.34 -2.45 16.37
C PRO A 50 12.53 -3.93 16.03
N ALA A 51 13.45 -4.60 16.74
CA ALA A 51 13.83 -5.99 16.44
C ALA A 51 12.64 -6.95 16.39
N GLN A 52 11.67 -6.79 17.30
CA GLN A 52 10.44 -7.61 17.30
C GLN A 52 9.61 -7.43 16.03
N ALA A 53 9.49 -6.19 15.52
CA ALA A 53 8.80 -5.94 14.26
C ALA A 53 9.57 -6.56 13.08
N LYS A 54 10.90 -6.46 13.07
CA LYS A 54 11.74 -7.09 12.03
C LYS A 54 11.58 -8.61 11.99
N GLU A 55 11.48 -9.25 13.15
CA GLU A 55 11.22 -10.70 13.25
C GLU A 55 9.87 -11.07 12.63
N GLN A 56 8.80 -10.35 12.98
CA GLN A 56 7.47 -10.58 12.39
C GLN A 56 7.44 -10.28 10.88
N MET A 57 8.16 -9.25 10.43
CA MET A 57 8.31 -8.91 9.00
C MET A 57 9.06 -10.01 8.24
N LEU A 58 10.07 -10.64 8.87
CA LEU A 58 10.82 -11.75 8.30
C LEU A 58 9.94 -13.00 8.12
N GLU A 59 9.05 -13.29 9.07
CA GLU A 59 8.04 -14.36 8.94
C GLU A 59 7.15 -14.15 7.71
N ALA A 60 6.90 -12.89 7.31
CA ALA A 60 6.16 -12.50 6.11
C ALA A 60 7.06 -12.28 4.87
N GLY A 61 8.32 -12.74 4.91
CA GLY A 61 9.25 -12.70 3.77
C GLY A 61 9.94 -11.35 3.50
N VAL A 62 9.78 -10.38 4.41
CA VAL A 62 10.40 -9.05 4.32
C VAL A 62 11.70 -9.04 5.12
N ILE A 63 12.82 -8.78 4.44
CA ILE A 63 14.15 -8.86 5.03
C ILE A 63 14.71 -7.45 5.18
N LEU A 64 15.00 -7.03 6.42
CA LEU A 64 15.48 -5.67 6.71
C LEU A 64 16.95 -5.61 7.13
N ASP A 65 17.52 -6.71 7.62
CA ASP A 65 18.92 -6.75 8.06
C ASP A 65 19.91 -6.89 6.89
N ASP A 66 19.48 -7.50 5.78
CA ASP A 66 20.23 -7.56 4.52
C ASP A 66 19.32 -7.24 3.33
N ILE A 67 19.34 -5.97 2.92
CA ILE A 67 18.60 -5.46 1.76
C ILE A 67 19.42 -5.51 0.47
N SER A 68 20.59 -6.17 0.45
CA SER A 68 21.44 -6.26 -0.75
C SER A 68 20.75 -7.00 -1.90
N GLN A 69 19.88 -7.95 -1.58
CA GLN A 69 19.08 -8.74 -2.53
C GLN A 69 17.67 -8.19 -2.70
N ARG A 70 17.50 -6.87 -2.63
CA ARG A 70 16.24 -6.16 -2.88
C ARG A 70 16.49 -4.96 -3.77
N SER A 71 15.65 -4.80 -4.79
CA SER A 71 15.71 -3.61 -5.67
C SER A 71 15.07 -2.38 -5.03
N GLY A 72 14.33 -2.58 -3.93
CA GLY A 72 13.97 -1.54 -2.98
C GLY A 72 12.99 -2.05 -1.93
N THR A 73 12.69 -1.20 -0.96
CA THR A 73 11.94 -1.55 0.25
C THR A 73 10.93 -0.47 0.57
N PHE A 74 9.69 -0.86 0.85
CA PHE A 74 8.66 -0.01 1.43
C PHE A 74 8.12 -0.62 2.72
N ILE A 75 7.87 0.19 3.74
CA ILE A 75 7.30 -0.26 5.00
C ILE A 75 6.28 0.76 5.46
N GLN A 76 5.08 0.29 5.73
CA GLN A 76 4.03 1.04 6.38
C GLN A 76 3.68 0.36 7.70
N MET A 77 3.62 1.16 8.77
CA MET A 77 3.12 0.72 10.06
C MET A 77 1.80 1.42 10.31
N ASP A 78 0.75 0.66 10.61
CA ASP A 78 -0.61 1.18 10.72
C ASP A 78 -0.98 1.95 9.43
N ASN A 79 -1.43 3.20 9.55
CA ASN A 79 -1.83 4.03 8.41
C ASN A 79 -0.71 4.97 7.89
N ALA A 80 0.53 4.80 8.36
CA ALA A 80 1.64 5.71 8.06
C ALA A 80 2.85 4.99 7.41
N PRO A 81 3.35 5.46 6.26
CA PRO A 81 4.63 5.01 5.71
C PRO A 81 5.78 5.37 6.66
N VAL A 82 6.56 4.38 7.08
CA VAL A 82 7.70 4.58 7.98
C VAL A 82 9.04 4.43 7.28
N HIS A 83 9.10 3.83 6.10
CA HIS A 83 10.33 3.70 5.32
C HIS A 83 10.02 3.50 3.84
N SER A 84 10.80 4.16 2.97
CA SER A 84 10.83 3.84 1.54
C SER A 84 12.23 4.07 0.97
N SER A 85 12.75 3.12 0.22
CA SER A 85 14.01 3.25 -0.51
C SER A 85 13.98 2.49 -1.83
N SER A 86 14.50 3.12 -2.89
CA SER A 86 14.83 2.43 -4.14
C SER A 86 16.34 2.23 -4.22
N ARG A 87 16.76 1.04 -4.67
CA ARG A 87 18.17 0.64 -4.82
C ARG A 87 18.53 0.33 -6.27
N GLN A 88 17.56 0.41 -7.18
CA GLN A 88 17.77 0.12 -8.59
C GLN A 88 17.27 1.27 -9.46
N GLU A 89 18.11 1.70 -10.39
CA GLU A 89 17.73 2.67 -11.41
C GLU A 89 16.50 2.18 -12.21
N GLY A 90 15.60 3.11 -12.50
CA GLY A 90 14.37 2.86 -13.24
C GLY A 90 13.28 2.13 -12.47
N ILE A 91 13.50 1.84 -11.19
CA ILE A 91 12.48 1.36 -10.26
C ILE A 91 12.16 2.48 -9.26
N GLU A 92 10.94 2.99 -9.29
CA GLU A 92 10.45 3.99 -8.33
C GLU A 92 9.67 3.29 -7.22
N ILE A 93 9.98 3.62 -5.96
CA ILE A 93 9.28 3.13 -4.77
C ILE A 93 9.18 4.28 -3.79
N MET A 94 7.96 4.63 -3.39
CA MET A 94 7.67 5.67 -2.39
C MET A 94 6.26 5.50 -1.83
N ALA A 95 5.91 6.30 -0.82
CA ALA A 95 4.52 6.42 -0.38
C ALA A 95 3.63 6.96 -1.50
N VAL A 96 2.40 6.46 -1.63
CA VAL A 96 1.43 6.97 -2.60
C VAL A 96 1.16 8.46 -2.38
N SER A 97 1.07 8.89 -1.13
CA SER A 97 0.90 10.32 -0.80
C SER A 97 2.04 11.20 -1.32
N GLN A 98 3.26 10.66 -1.40
CA GLN A 98 4.42 11.33 -2.00
C GLN A 98 4.37 11.26 -3.53
N ALA A 99 3.99 10.10 -4.08
CA ALA A 99 3.89 9.90 -5.53
C ALA A 99 2.82 10.82 -6.16
N LEU A 100 1.66 10.99 -5.52
CA LEU A 100 0.60 11.90 -5.96
C LEU A 100 1.04 13.37 -5.97
N LYS A 101 1.97 13.76 -5.08
CA LYS A 101 2.57 15.12 -5.08
C LYS A 101 3.67 15.27 -6.12
N LYS A 102 4.38 14.20 -6.44
CA LYS A 102 5.51 14.18 -7.37
C LYS A 102 5.06 14.06 -8.83
N HIS A 103 3.94 13.39 -9.07
CA HIS A 103 3.47 13.00 -10.38
C HIS A 103 2.03 13.45 -10.59
N ASP A 104 1.84 14.63 -11.19
CA ASP A 104 0.52 15.19 -11.49
C ASP A 104 -0.38 14.24 -12.30
N TRP A 105 0.21 13.37 -13.13
CA TRP A 105 -0.50 12.38 -13.93
C TRP A 105 -0.97 11.15 -13.14
N LEU A 106 -0.49 10.95 -11.90
CA LEU A 106 -0.84 9.75 -11.13
C LEU A 106 -2.31 9.76 -10.69
N SER A 107 -2.91 10.94 -10.58
CA SER A 107 -4.33 11.10 -10.26
C SER A 107 -5.25 10.44 -11.31
N ASP A 108 -4.80 10.31 -12.56
CA ASP A 108 -5.50 9.58 -13.63
C ASP A 108 -5.54 8.06 -13.41
N TYR A 109 -4.78 7.53 -12.45
CA TYR A 109 -4.74 6.12 -12.06
C TYR A 109 -5.41 5.85 -10.71
N TRP A 110 -5.92 6.88 -10.03
CA TRP A 110 -6.55 6.75 -8.71
C TRP A 110 -8.00 6.26 -8.85
N TRP A 111 -8.34 5.14 -8.21
CA TRP A 111 -9.67 4.50 -8.24
C TRP A 111 -10.21 4.23 -9.65
N GLN A 112 -9.32 3.83 -10.57
CA GLN A 112 -9.73 3.45 -11.94
C GLN A 112 -9.89 1.94 -12.11
N ALA A 113 -9.01 1.14 -11.51
CA ALA A 113 -9.08 -0.31 -11.58
C ALA A 113 -10.07 -0.87 -10.54
N VAL A 114 -10.20 -0.18 -9.40
CA VAL A 114 -11.17 -0.51 -8.35
C VAL A 114 -12.13 0.66 -8.19
N ALA A 115 -13.43 0.39 -8.11
CA ALA A 115 -14.43 1.42 -7.87
C ALA A 115 -14.50 1.76 -6.38
N VAL A 116 -14.40 3.05 -6.06
CA VAL A 116 -14.45 3.56 -4.68
C VAL A 116 -15.75 3.25 -3.93
N ASP A 117 -16.82 2.95 -4.66
CA ASP A 117 -18.17 2.65 -4.15
C ASP A 117 -18.53 1.15 -4.27
N THR A 118 -17.51 0.29 -4.36
CA THR A 118 -17.70 -1.17 -4.41
C THR A 118 -18.43 -1.66 -3.16
N ASP A 119 -17.99 -1.23 -1.98
CA ASP A 119 -18.53 -1.58 -0.67
C ASP A 119 -18.07 -0.57 0.39
N LYS A 120 -18.46 -0.79 1.65
CA LYS A 120 -18.05 0.04 2.79
C LYS A 120 -16.55 0.02 3.06
N TYR A 121 -15.83 -1.02 2.63
CA TYR A 121 -14.38 -1.15 2.86
C TYR A 121 -13.60 -0.23 1.92
N THR A 122 -13.89 -0.31 0.62
CA THR A 122 -13.36 0.61 -0.42
C THR A 122 -13.74 2.06 -0.13
N ALA A 123 -14.99 2.30 0.26
CA ALA A 123 -15.45 3.62 0.69
C ALA A 123 -14.69 4.13 1.92
N ASN A 124 -14.46 3.28 2.92
CA ASN A 124 -13.75 3.67 4.14
C ASN A 124 -12.30 4.07 3.86
N ILE A 125 -11.62 3.37 2.95
CA ILE A 125 -10.24 3.70 2.56
C ILE A 125 -10.18 5.15 2.03
N GLU A 126 -11.04 5.54 1.08
CA GLU A 126 -11.07 6.92 0.54
C GLU A 126 -11.46 7.98 1.58
N LEU A 127 -12.37 7.64 2.50
CA LEU A 127 -12.90 8.58 3.50
C LEU A 127 -12.00 8.74 4.72
N SER A 128 -11.12 7.79 4.98
CA SER A 128 -10.22 7.75 6.14
C SER A 128 -8.80 8.18 5.77
N GLN A 129 -7.94 8.32 6.79
CA GLN A 129 -6.51 8.40 6.56
C GLN A 129 -6.03 7.08 5.95
N ASN A 130 -5.53 7.16 4.72
CA ASN A 130 -4.93 6.07 3.99
C ASN A 130 -3.58 6.52 3.42
N ASP A 131 -2.72 5.54 3.21
CA ASP A 131 -1.54 5.65 2.35
C ASP A 131 -1.26 4.25 1.80
N GLY A 132 -0.16 4.10 1.07
CA GLY A 132 0.28 2.82 0.56
C GLY A 132 1.58 2.98 -0.19
N TYR A 133 1.96 1.95 -0.93
CA TYR A 133 3.11 2.05 -1.81
C TYR A 133 2.70 2.43 -3.24
N PHE A 134 3.50 3.31 -3.81
CA PHE A 134 3.61 3.48 -5.25
C PHE A 134 4.86 2.75 -5.72
N ILE A 135 4.70 1.75 -6.58
CA ILE A 135 5.80 1.03 -7.21
C ILE A 135 5.69 1.16 -8.72
N ARG A 136 6.75 1.65 -9.37
CA ARG A 136 6.79 1.77 -10.82
C ARG A 136 8.10 1.27 -11.41
N ALA A 137 8.02 0.49 -12.49
CA ALA A 137 9.16 0.23 -13.36
C ALA A 137 9.02 1.07 -14.62
N LEU A 138 10.05 1.86 -14.94
CA LEU A 138 10.12 2.65 -16.17
C LEU A 138 10.23 1.73 -17.40
N SER A 139 9.91 2.27 -18.59
CA SER A 139 9.87 1.49 -19.82
C SER A 139 11.17 0.75 -20.08
N GLY A 140 11.09 -0.56 -20.34
CA GLY A 140 12.24 -1.44 -20.59
C GLY A 140 13.07 -1.83 -19.36
N TYR A 141 12.85 -1.22 -18.18
CA TYR A 141 13.56 -1.58 -16.96
C TYR A 141 13.00 -2.86 -16.35
N LYS A 142 13.89 -3.71 -15.80
CA LYS A 142 13.55 -4.99 -15.19
C LYS A 142 14.18 -5.10 -13.82
N THR A 143 13.42 -5.48 -12.81
CA THR A 143 13.96 -5.71 -11.46
C THR A 143 15.00 -6.84 -11.46
N THR A 144 16.22 -6.54 -11.00
CA THR A 144 17.29 -7.55 -10.83
C THR A 144 16.99 -8.45 -9.63
N TYR A 145 16.49 -7.87 -8.54
CA TYR A 145 15.99 -8.56 -7.36
C TYR A 145 14.55 -8.09 -7.07
N PRO A 146 13.76 -8.84 -6.29
CA PRO A 146 12.43 -8.39 -5.94
C PRO A 146 12.45 -7.04 -5.21
N VAL A 147 11.47 -6.19 -5.52
CA VAL A 147 11.04 -5.12 -4.62
C VAL A 147 10.29 -5.76 -3.47
N GLN A 148 10.46 -5.26 -2.24
CA GLN A 148 9.68 -5.71 -1.10
C GLN A 148 8.83 -4.58 -0.50
N ALA A 149 7.64 -4.93 -0.05
CA ALA A 149 6.76 -4.05 0.69
C ALA A 149 6.26 -4.77 1.96
N CYS A 150 6.14 -4.04 3.06
CA CYS A 150 5.51 -4.54 4.27
C CYS A 150 4.37 -3.64 4.73
N LEU A 151 3.24 -4.26 5.04
CA LEU A 151 2.09 -3.63 5.67
C LEU A 151 1.98 -4.24 7.08
N TYR A 152 2.42 -3.49 8.08
CA TYR A 152 2.55 -3.95 9.46
C TYR A 152 1.47 -3.33 10.33
N LEU A 153 0.58 -4.14 10.89
CA LEU A 153 -0.44 -3.69 11.83
C LEU A 153 0.17 -3.68 13.24
N ALA A 154 0.60 -2.50 13.70
CA ALA A 154 1.28 -2.32 14.97
C ALA A 154 0.30 -2.16 16.13
N THR A 155 -0.82 -1.46 15.90
CA THR A 155 -1.77 -1.10 16.95
C THR A 155 -2.96 -2.05 17.01
N THR A 156 -3.30 -2.54 18.21
CA THR A 156 -4.44 -3.43 18.42
C THR A 156 -5.77 -2.74 18.10
N ARG A 157 -6.71 -3.51 17.53
CA ARG A 157 -8.04 -3.02 17.12
C ARG A 157 -8.00 -1.83 16.16
N LEU A 158 -6.91 -1.63 15.43
CA LEU A 158 -6.84 -0.63 14.38
C LEU A 158 -7.49 -1.14 13.08
N ALA A 159 -8.17 -0.25 12.37
CA ALA A 159 -8.46 -0.36 10.95
C ALA A 159 -7.31 0.25 10.12
N GLN A 160 -6.48 -0.62 9.55
CA GLN A 160 -5.45 -0.25 8.60
C GLN A 160 -6.07 -0.05 7.21
N ASN A 161 -5.96 1.15 6.67
CA ASN A 161 -6.41 1.53 5.33
C ASN A 161 -5.20 1.67 4.41
N VAL A 162 -5.16 0.84 3.37
CA VAL A 162 -4.06 0.83 2.40
C VAL A 162 -4.61 1.03 0.99
N HIS A 163 -4.01 1.96 0.25
CA HIS A 163 -4.25 2.11 -1.18
C HIS A 163 -2.91 2.13 -1.92
N ASN A 164 -2.62 1.04 -2.62
CA ASN A 164 -1.39 0.88 -3.39
C ASN A 164 -1.63 1.10 -4.89
N ILE A 165 -0.63 1.64 -5.57
CA ILE A 165 -0.59 1.70 -7.03
C ILE A 165 0.69 1.04 -7.53
N ILE A 166 0.55 0.12 -8.48
CA ILE A 166 1.66 -0.52 -9.19
C ILE A 166 1.55 -0.21 -10.68
N ILE A 167 2.61 0.32 -11.27
CA ILE A 167 2.69 0.60 -12.71
C ILE A 167 3.91 -0.09 -13.32
N ALA A 168 3.67 -1.02 -14.24
CA ALA A 168 4.72 -1.62 -15.05
C ALA A 168 4.64 -1.01 -16.45
N GLU A 169 5.56 -0.09 -16.78
CA GLU A 169 5.59 0.59 -18.08
C GLU A 169 5.96 -0.35 -19.23
N GLU A 170 5.86 0.14 -20.47
CA GLU A 170 6.03 -0.73 -21.64
C GLU A 170 7.34 -1.53 -21.63
N ASN A 171 7.24 -2.83 -21.88
CA ASN A 171 8.36 -3.77 -21.89
C ASN A 171 9.15 -3.86 -20.57
N SER A 172 8.61 -3.37 -19.45
CA SER A 172 9.24 -3.47 -18.13
C SER A 172 8.95 -4.81 -17.42
N GLU A 173 9.71 -5.14 -16.38
CA GLU A 173 9.43 -6.31 -15.54
C GLU A 173 9.57 -5.97 -14.05
N LEU A 174 8.52 -6.23 -13.26
CA LEU A 174 8.50 -6.07 -11.80
C LEU A 174 8.34 -7.42 -11.12
N HIS A 175 9.21 -7.69 -10.15
CA HIS A 175 9.05 -8.79 -9.19
C HIS A 175 8.85 -8.16 -7.81
N ILE A 176 7.72 -8.44 -7.17
CA ILE A 176 7.32 -7.80 -5.90
C ILE A 176 7.00 -8.90 -4.89
N ILE A 177 7.54 -8.74 -3.69
CA ILE A 177 7.20 -9.52 -2.50
C ILE A 177 6.49 -8.58 -1.52
N THR A 178 5.26 -8.90 -1.13
CA THR A 178 4.55 -8.16 -0.09
C THR A 178 4.33 -9.07 1.11
N GLY A 179 4.66 -8.57 2.30
CA GLY A 179 4.36 -9.24 3.56
C GLY A 179 3.36 -8.44 4.38
N CYS A 180 2.28 -9.09 4.82
CA CYS A 180 1.32 -8.50 5.75
C CYS A 180 1.43 -9.21 7.10
N THR A 181 1.69 -8.46 8.18
CA THR A 181 1.85 -9.05 9.51
C THR A 181 1.43 -8.09 10.62
N THR A 182 1.36 -8.58 11.85
CA THR A 182 0.82 -7.87 13.02
C THR A 182 1.75 -7.95 14.21
N ALA A 183 1.77 -6.91 15.05
CA ALA A 183 2.48 -6.92 16.33
C ALA A 183 1.81 -7.81 17.38
N SER A 184 0.46 -7.87 17.36
CA SER A 184 -0.33 -8.61 18.33
C SER A 184 -0.84 -9.91 17.73
N LYS A 185 -0.69 -11.01 18.47
CA LYS A 185 -1.27 -12.32 18.14
C LYS A 185 -2.63 -12.57 18.81
N GLU A 186 -3.04 -11.68 19.71
CA GLU A 186 -4.17 -11.92 20.64
C GLU A 186 -5.36 -10.99 20.40
N GLU A 187 -5.13 -9.76 19.93
CA GLU A 187 -6.20 -8.79 19.68
C GLU A 187 -6.46 -8.64 18.18
N PRO A 188 -7.74 -8.54 17.76
CA PRO A 188 -8.09 -8.41 16.36
C PRO A 188 -7.63 -7.05 15.81
N GLY A 189 -7.15 -7.05 14.57
CA GLY A 189 -6.96 -5.88 13.73
C GLY A 189 -7.73 -6.05 12.42
N LEU A 190 -8.01 -4.95 11.73
CA LEU A 190 -8.68 -4.96 10.42
C LEU A 190 -7.75 -4.40 9.37
N HIS A 191 -7.44 -5.19 8.34
CA HIS A 191 -6.68 -4.74 7.19
C HIS A 191 -7.62 -4.57 6.00
N MET A 192 -7.74 -3.34 5.50
CA MET A 192 -8.47 -3.00 4.28
C MET A 192 -7.48 -2.47 3.25
N GLY A 193 -7.14 -3.32 2.28
CA GLY A 193 -6.15 -3.03 1.24
C GLY A 193 -6.76 -3.01 -0.15
N VAL A 194 -6.64 -1.87 -0.83
CA VAL A 194 -6.84 -1.73 -2.28
C VAL A 194 -5.48 -1.68 -2.95
N SER A 195 -5.30 -2.42 -4.04
CA SER A 195 -4.08 -2.38 -4.85
C SER A 195 -4.45 -2.38 -6.32
N GLU A 196 -4.10 -1.30 -7.02
CA GLU A 196 -4.42 -1.11 -8.43
C GLU A 196 -3.18 -1.39 -9.29
N PHE A 197 -3.28 -2.37 -10.18
CA PHE A 197 -2.17 -2.83 -11.03
C PHE A 197 -2.38 -2.38 -12.47
N TYR A 198 -1.45 -1.59 -12.99
CA TYR A 198 -1.46 -1.10 -14.37
C TYR A 198 -0.27 -1.67 -15.15
N ILE A 199 -0.55 -2.73 -15.90
CA ILE A 199 0.47 -3.47 -16.67
C ILE A 199 0.40 -3.05 -18.14
N LYS A 200 1.39 -2.30 -18.60
CA LYS A 200 1.44 -1.78 -19.96
C LYS A 200 1.89 -2.84 -20.97
N ARG A 201 1.89 -2.48 -22.26
CA ARG A 201 2.19 -3.39 -23.35
C ARG A 201 3.57 -4.05 -23.18
N GLY A 202 3.59 -5.39 -23.24
CA GLY A 202 4.82 -6.17 -23.13
C GLY A 202 5.42 -6.20 -21.72
N ALA A 203 4.80 -5.54 -20.74
CA ALA A 203 5.26 -5.54 -19.37
C ALA A 203 4.86 -6.83 -18.64
N LYS A 204 5.59 -7.16 -17.57
CA LYS A 204 5.32 -8.33 -16.74
C LYS A 204 5.41 -7.96 -15.26
N VAL A 205 4.46 -8.49 -14.47
CA VAL A 205 4.48 -8.37 -13.01
C VAL A 205 4.40 -9.77 -12.41
N THR A 206 5.33 -10.08 -11.52
CA THR A 206 5.28 -11.21 -10.59
C THR A 206 5.02 -10.66 -9.20
N PHE A 207 3.88 -11.00 -8.61
CA PHE A 207 3.47 -10.50 -7.31
C PHE A 207 3.28 -11.69 -6.34
N THR A 208 4.16 -11.77 -5.35
CA THR A 208 4.09 -12.76 -4.28
C THR A 208 3.63 -12.07 -3.01
N MET A 209 2.59 -12.58 -2.38
CA MET A 209 2.08 -12.06 -1.11
C MET A 209 2.10 -13.17 -0.07
N ILE A 210 2.61 -12.85 1.12
CA ILE A 210 2.72 -13.73 2.29
C ILE A 210 1.89 -13.13 3.41
#